data_AF-A0A9D8Q085-F1
#
_entry.id   AF-A0A9D8Q085-F1
#
_cell.length_a   1.000
_cell.length_b   1.000
_cell.length_c   1.000
_cell.angle_alpha   90.00
_cell.angle_beta   90.00
_cell.angle_gamma   90.00
#
_symmetry.space_group_name_H-M   'P 1'
#
loop_
_entity.id
_entity.type
_entity.pdbx_description
1 polymer ?
#
loop_
_entity_poly.entity_id
_entity_poly.type
_entity_poly.pdbx_seq_one_letter_code
_entity_poly.pdbx_strand_id
1 'polypeptide(L)'
;FLSLLDAPERDDPLRSYFARILDADPAIHGPAARAYAATEEILASIRPASTRLDFATIGNAAARTPPSAYMEAHYFSNDCFLAPDQLLAGAHRLAGIPGVIVQGQYDLLCPPRVSASLAAQWPDAKVVTVPSAGHLLGDPGITDAVKAAIAELT
;
A
#
# COMPACT_ATOMS: atom_id res chain seq x y z
N PHE A 1 -1.00 8.93 -14.10
CA PHE A 1 -2.11 8.50 -13.22
C PHE A 1 -3.34 9.36 -13.49
N LEU A 2 -3.42 10.60 -13.00
CA LEU A 2 -4.60 11.48 -13.18
C LEU A 2 -5.02 11.72 -14.65
N SER A 3 -4.07 11.70 -15.59
CA SER A 3 -4.37 11.90 -17.01
C SER A 3 -5.19 10.76 -17.65
N LEU A 4 -5.34 9.61 -16.99
CA LEU A 4 -6.17 8.49 -17.44
C LEU A 4 -7.63 8.60 -16.97
N LEU A 5 -7.92 9.57 -16.11
CA LEU A 5 -9.25 9.90 -15.62
C LEU A 5 -9.78 11.13 -16.36
N ASP A 6 -11.09 11.17 -16.54
CA ASP A 6 -11.78 12.35 -17.06
C ASP A 6 -11.78 13.46 -16.01
N ALA A 7 -12.08 14.71 -16.43
CA ALA A 7 -12.05 15.86 -15.53
C ALA A 7 -12.81 15.67 -14.19
N PRO A 8 -14.07 15.19 -14.15
CA PRO A 8 -14.79 15.02 -12.89
C PRO A 8 -14.24 13.88 -12.01
N GLU A 9 -13.64 12.85 -12.61
CA GLU A 9 -13.06 11.72 -11.87
C GLU A 9 -11.75 12.11 -11.16
N ARG A 10 -11.13 13.22 -11.53
CA ARG A 10 -9.89 13.71 -10.91
C ARG A 10 -10.11 14.36 -9.55
N ASP A 11 -11.35 14.68 -9.20
CA ASP A 11 -11.70 15.27 -7.90
C ASP A 11 -11.46 14.27 -6.75
N ASP A 12 -11.75 12.99 -6.99
CA ASP A 12 -11.42 11.87 -6.11
C ASP A 12 -10.86 10.72 -6.96
N PRO A 13 -9.55 10.74 -7.24
CA PRO A 13 -8.96 9.82 -8.20
C PRO A 13 -8.97 8.39 -7.69
N LEU A 14 -8.74 8.16 -6.39
CA LEU A 14 -8.70 6.80 -5.84
C LEU A 14 -10.07 6.15 -5.90
N ARG A 15 -11.12 6.86 -5.47
CA ARG A 15 -12.50 6.37 -5.58
C ARG A 15 -12.89 6.08 -7.02
N SER A 16 -12.52 6.96 -7.95
CA SER A 16 -12.79 6.77 -9.39
C SER A 16 -12.05 5.55 -9.95
N TYR A 17 -10.79 5.34 -9.56
CA TYR A 17 -10.04 4.15 -9.95
C TYR A 17 -10.67 2.87 -9.38
N PHE A 18 -11.09 2.85 -8.11
CA PHE A 18 -11.73 1.68 -7.53
C PHE A 18 -13.06 1.36 -8.22
N ALA A 19 -13.86 2.38 -8.54
CA ALA A 19 -15.08 2.18 -9.32
C ALA A 19 -14.79 1.55 -10.70
N ARG A 20 -13.78 2.05 -11.43
CA ARG A 20 -13.36 1.47 -12.71
C ARG A 20 -12.81 0.05 -12.57
N ILE A 21 -12.00 -0.23 -11.55
CA ILE A 21 -11.42 -1.56 -11.28
C ILE A 21 -12.52 -2.60 -10.98
N LEU A 22 -13.58 -2.18 -10.30
CA LEU A 22 -14.71 -3.05 -9.94
C LEU A 22 -15.83 -3.08 -11.01
N ASP A 23 -15.63 -2.40 -12.14
CA ASP A 23 -16.58 -2.45 -13.26
C ASP A 23 -16.62 -3.85 -13.88
N ALA A 24 -17.79 -4.27 -14.34
CA ALA A 24 -17.98 -5.55 -15.00
C ALA A 24 -17.34 -5.61 -16.39
N ASP A 25 -17.14 -4.47 -17.05
CA ASP A 25 -16.55 -4.36 -18.39
C ASP A 25 -15.01 -4.49 -18.34
N PRO A 26 -14.42 -5.51 -18.99
CA PRO A 26 -12.96 -5.64 -19.08
C PRO A 26 -12.23 -4.49 -19.76
N ALA A 27 -12.91 -3.76 -20.66
CA ALA A 27 -12.35 -2.57 -21.29
C ALA A 27 -12.16 -1.42 -20.29
N ILE A 28 -12.94 -1.41 -19.20
CA ILE A 28 -12.87 -0.42 -18.13
C ILE A 28 -11.92 -0.90 -17.02
N HIS A 29 -12.15 -2.09 -16.45
CA HIS A 29 -11.36 -2.54 -15.30
C HIS A 29 -9.91 -2.89 -15.64
N GLY A 30 -9.64 -3.36 -16.86
CA GLY A 30 -8.32 -3.87 -17.23
C GLY A 30 -7.24 -2.76 -17.20
N PRO A 31 -7.44 -1.67 -17.97
CA PRO A 31 -6.54 -0.52 -17.94
C PRO A 31 -6.46 0.14 -16.56
N ALA A 32 -7.58 0.24 -15.84
CA ALA A 32 -7.62 0.84 -14.51
C ALA A 32 -6.76 0.04 -13.50
N ALA A 33 -6.91 -1.29 -13.47
CA ALA A 33 -6.14 -2.17 -12.59
C ALA A 33 -4.64 -2.12 -12.88
N ARG A 34 -4.24 -2.12 -14.17
CA ARG A 34 -2.82 -2.00 -14.56
C ARG A 34 -2.25 -0.62 -14.19
N ALA A 35 -3.00 0.45 -14.44
CA ALA A 35 -2.54 1.80 -14.12
C ALA A 35 -2.40 2.04 -12.61
N TYR A 36 -3.35 1.54 -11.81
CA TYR A 36 -3.30 1.59 -10.36
C TYR A 36 -2.09 0.83 -9.82
N ALA A 37 -1.93 -0.45 -10.18
CA ALA A 37 -0.84 -1.26 -9.69
C ALA A 37 0.55 -0.75 -10.14
N ALA A 38 0.67 -0.25 -11.37
CA ALA A 38 1.93 0.37 -11.81
C ALA A 38 2.24 1.66 -11.04
N THR A 39 1.22 2.42 -10.64
CA THR A 39 1.42 3.62 -9.81
C THR A 39 1.82 3.23 -8.39
N GLU A 40 1.17 2.21 -7.82
CA GLU A 40 1.52 1.65 -6.52
C GLU A 40 2.97 1.14 -6.50
N GLU A 41 3.40 0.38 -7.52
CA GLU A 41 4.77 -0.13 -7.62
C GLU A 41 5.81 1.00 -7.66
N ILE A 42 5.51 2.09 -8.39
CA ILE A 42 6.36 3.28 -8.44
C ILE A 42 6.48 3.92 -7.05
N LEU A 43 5.37 4.05 -6.32
CA LEU A 43 5.33 4.68 -5.00
C LEU A 43 5.90 3.79 -3.89
N ALA A 44 5.85 2.47 -4.07
CA ALA A 44 6.38 1.50 -3.12
C ALA A 44 7.91 1.51 -3.07
N SER A 45 8.57 1.86 -4.17
CA SER A 45 10.03 1.82 -4.30
C SER A 45 10.69 3.16 -4.02
N ILE A 46 11.77 3.14 -3.24
CA ILE A 46 12.62 4.32 -3.03
C ILE A 46 13.41 4.72 -4.30
N ARG A 47 13.65 3.75 -5.21
CA ARG A 47 14.36 3.94 -6.48
C ARG A 47 13.67 3.14 -7.58
N PRO A 48 12.51 3.59 -8.07
CA PRO A 48 11.80 2.87 -9.12
C PRO A 48 12.59 2.96 -10.44
N ALA A 49 12.51 1.91 -11.26
CA ALA A 49 13.18 1.87 -12.56
C ALA A 49 12.63 2.93 -13.53
N SER A 50 11.38 3.33 -13.36
CA SER A 50 10.71 4.42 -14.07
C SER A 50 9.76 5.13 -13.12
N THR A 51 9.61 6.44 -13.28
CA THR A 51 8.58 7.24 -12.58
C THR A 51 7.40 7.58 -13.50
N ARG A 52 7.34 6.96 -14.68
CA ARG A 52 6.31 7.18 -15.69
C ARG A 52 5.56 5.89 -15.98
N LEU A 53 4.25 6.03 -16.12
CA LEU A 53 3.38 4.97 -16.59
C LEU A 53 3.62 4.70 -18.07
N ASP A 54 3.71 3.43 -18.43
CA ASP A 54 3.72 2.99 -19.82
C ASP A 54 2.27 2.80 -20.31
N PHE A 55 1.78 3.76 -21.10
CA PHE A 55 0.42 3.72 -21.64
C PHE A 55 0.21 2.58 -22.64
N ALA A 56 1.25 2.08 -23.31
CA ALA A 56 1.12 0.95 -24.22
C ALA A 56 0.80 -0.32 -23.44
N THR A 57 1.52 -0.58 -22.34
CA THR A 57 1.24 -1.70 -21.44
C THR A 57 -0.11 -1.53 -20.74
N ILE A 58 -0.47 -0.33 -20.29
CA ILE A 58 -1.76 -0.06 -19.65
C ILE A 58 -2.93 -0.34 -20.60
N GLY A 59 -2.83 0.06 -21.88
CA GLY A 59 -3.87 -0.15 -22.89
C GLY A 59 -3.94 -1.58 -23.45
N ASN A 60 -2.94 -2.43 -23.19
CA ASN A 60 -2.86 -3.76 -23.77
C ASN A 60 -3.89 -4.71 -23.12
N ALA A 61 -4.96 -5.04 -23.83
CA ALA A 61 -5.99 -5.98 -23.38
C ALA A 61 -5.46 -7.41 -23.11
N ALA A 62 -4.37 -7.82 -23.76
CA ALA A 62 -3.72 -9.11 -23.51
C ALA A 62 -2.79 -9.09 -22.30
N ALA A 63 -2.44 -7.91 -21.76
CA ALA A 63 -1.61 -7.82 -20.57
C ALA A 63 -2.39 -8.24 -19.33
N ARG A 64 -1.80 -9.17 -18.56
CA ARG A 64 -2.36 -9.65 -17.29
C ARG A 64 -2.62 -8.49 -16.33
N THR A 65 -3.78 -8.52 -15.67
CA THR A 65 -4.08 -7.62 -14.55
C THR A 65 -3.59 -8.24 -13.23
N PRO A 66 -3.07 -7.43 -12.31
CA PRO A 66 -2.66 -7.89 -10.99
C PRO A 66 -3.89 -8.14 -10.11
N PRO A 67 -4.06 -9.34 -9.51
CA PRO A 67 -5.20 -9.62 -8.63
C PRO A 67 -5.29 -8.71 -7.40
N SER A 68 -4.15 -8.20 -6.91
CA SER A 68 -4.09 -7.30 -5.75
C SER A 68 -4.93 -6.05 -5.96
N ALA A 69 -4.88 -5.43 -7.15
CA ALA A 69 -5.66 -4.22 -7.46
C ALA A 69 -7.17 -4.41 -7.25
N TYR A 70 -7.71 -5.58 -7.58
CA TYR A 70 -9.14 -5.88 -7.37
C TYR A 70 -9.47 -6.11 -5.90
N MET A 71 -8.60 -6.82 -5.18
CA MET A 71 -8.79 -7.03 -3.74
C MET A 71 -8.71 -5.71 -2.97
N GLU A 72 -7.71 -4.89 -3.27
CA GLU A 72 -7.55 -3.58 -2.67
C GLU A 72 -8.73 -2.67 -2.99
N ALA A 73 -9.13 -2.56 -4.26
CA ALA A 73 -10.30 -1.77 -4.63
C ALA A 73 -11.56 -2.23 -3.87
N HIS A 74 -11.75 -3.54 -3.70
CA HIS A 74 -12.87 -4.09 -2.94
C HIS A 74 -12.81 -3.72 -1.45
N TYR A 75 -11.68 -3.97 -0.77
CA TYR A 75 -11.56 -3.69 0.66
C TYR A 75 -11.56 -2.19 0.94
N PHE A 76 -10.80 -1.40 0.19
CA PHE A 76 -10.69 0.05 0.39
C PHE A 76 -12.01 0.78 0.08
N SER A 77 -12.81 0.31 -0.89
CA SER A 77 -14.14 0.89 -1.13
C SER A 77 -15.15 0.61 -0.01
N ASN A 78 -14.85 -0.33 0.89
CA ASN A 78 -15.71 -0.72 2.00
C ASN A 78 -15.08 -0.40 3.36
N ASP A 79 -14.14 0.54 3.42
CA ASP A 79 -13.40 0.90 4.65
C ASP A 79 -12.79 -0.32 5.36
N CYS A 80 -12.32 -1.29 4.56
CA CYS A 80 -11.83 -2.60 4.99
C CYS A 80 -12.80 -3.38 5.88
N PHE A 81 -14.10 -3.05 5.85
CA PHE A 81 -15.14 -3.59 6.73
C PHE A 81 -14.87 -3.34 8.22
N LEU A 82 -14.17 -2.24 8.53
CA LEU A 82 -13.83 -1.82 9.88
C LEU A 82 -14.56 -0.53 10.25
N ALA A 83 -14.82 -0.35 11.54
CA ALA A 83 -15.18 0.97 12.04
C ALA A 83 -13.95 1.91 11.95
N PRO A 84 -14.17 3.24 11.86
CA PRO A 84 -13.08 4.21 11.90
C PRO A 84 -12.15 3.99 13.09
N ASP A 85 -10.84 4.01 12.84
CA ASP A 85 -9.77 3.81 13.82
C ASP A 85 -9.85 2.53 14.68
N GLN A 86 -10.66 1.54 14.28
CA GLN A 86 -10.92 0.34 15.09
C GLN A 86 -9.64 -0.38 15.53
N LEU A 87 -8.64 -0.48 14.65
CA LEU A 87 -7.37 -1.15 14.96
C LEU A 87 -6.53 -0.35 15.96
N LEU A 88 -6.46 0.97 15.79
CA LEU A 88 -5.72 1.84 16.70
C LEU A 88 -6.37 1.86 18.08
N ALA A 89 -7.67 2.11 18.16
CA ALA A 89 -8.43 2.08 19.41
C ALA A 89 -8.34 0.72 20.12
N GLY A 90 -8.23 -0.37 19.36
CA GLY A 90 -8.05 -1.73 19.86
C GLY A 90 -6.61 -2.13 20.19
N ALA A 91 -5.60 -1.34 19.85
CA ALA A 91 -4.19 -1.73 19.93
C ALA A 91 -3.71 -2.00 21.37
N HIS A 92 -4.34 -1.38 22.37
CA HIS A 92 -4.08 -1.66 23.79
C HIS A 92 -4.26 -3.14 24.17
N ARG A 93 -5.05 -3.90 23.39
CA ARG A 93 -5.25 -5.34 23.58
C ARG A 93 -4.00 -6.17 23.28
N LEU A 94 -2.98 -5.57 22.66
CA LEU A 94 -1.68 -6.18 22.42
C LEU A 94 -0.72 -6.05 23.62
N ALA A 95 -1.15 -5.43 24.73
CA ALA A 95 -0.34 -5.35 25.94
C ALA A 95 0.10 -6.75 26.43
N GLY A 96 1.38 -6.89 26.75
CA GLY A 96 2.03 -8.15 27.10
C GLY A 96 2.45 -9.01 25.89
N ILE A 97 2.15 -8.58 24.65
CA ILE A 97 2.61 -9.24 23.43
C ILE A 97 3.80 -8.44 22.88
N PRO A 98 5.04 -8.97 22.91
CA PRO A 98 6.18 -8.27 22.34
C PRO A 98 6.05 -8.18 20.81
N GLY A 99 6.45 -7.06 20.24
CA GLY A 99 6.41 -6.86 18.79
C GLY A 99 7.45 -5.88 18.27
N VAL A 100 7.80 -6.02 17.00
CA VAL A 100 8.67 -5.08 16.29
C VAL A 100 7.98 -4.62 15.02
N ILE A 101 7.85 -3.31 14.85
CA ILE A 101 7.32 -2.67 13.66
C ILE A 101 8.51 -2.16 12.85
N VAL A 102 8.76 -2.78 11.70
CA VAL A 102 9.80 -2.34 10.76
C VAL A 102 9.15 -1.43 9.70
N GLN A 103 9.66 -0.21 9.58
CA GLN A 103 9.07 0.83 8.73
C GLN A 103 10.15 1.49 7.86
N GLY A 104 9.91 1.59 6.55
CA GLY A 104 10.76 2.41 5.68
C GLY A 104 10.49 3.90 5.88
N GLN A 105 11.55 4.71 5.99
CA GLN A 105 11.45 6.16 6.20
C GLN A 105 10.73 6.87 5.05
N TYR A 106 10.83 6.34 3.83
CA TYR A 106 10.26 6.91 2.61
C TYR A 106 9.11 6.07 2.05
N ASP A 107 8.42 5.29 2.90
CA ASP A 107 7.20 4.60 2.49
C ASP A 107 6.09 5.61 2.18
N LEU A 108 5.74 5.73 0.89
CA LEU A 108 4.70 6.65 0.41
C LEU A 108 3.30 6.02 0.44
N LEU A 109 3.19 4.70 0.57
CA LEU A 109 1.91 3.98 0.60
C LEU A 109 1.37 3.91 2.03
N CYS A 110 2.24 3.54 2.98
CA CYS A 110 1.93 3.43 4.40
C CYS A 110 2.89 4.33 5.21
N PRO A 111 2.59 5.64 5.32
CA PRO A 111 3.56 6.61 5.84
C PRO A 111 3.97 6.34 7.30
N PRO A 112 5.22 6.65 7.71
CA PRO A 112 5.74 6.36 9.05
C PRO A 112 4.92 6.90 10.23
N ARG A 113 4.08 7.92 10.03
CA ARG A 113 3.17 8.41 11.06
C ARG A 113 2.22 7.32 11.57
N VAL A 114 1.84 6.36 10.73
CA VAL A 114 0.90 5.29 11.07
C VAL A 114 1.55 4.28 12.03
N SER A 115 2.78 3.86 11.76
CA SER A 115 3.53 2.99 12.67
C SER A 115 3.85 3.67 14.01
N ALA A 116 4.18 4.97 14.00
CA ALA A 116 4.32 5.75 15.23
C ALA A 116 3.01 5.81 16.03
N SER A 117 1.87 5.98 15.36
CA SER A 117 0.56 6.01 16.01
C SER A 117 0.15 4.67 16.63
N LEU A 118 0.51 3.57 15.97
CA LEU A 118 0.29 2.22 16.50
C LEU A 118 1.19 1.94 17.71
N ALA A 119 2.48 2.27 17.63
CA ALA A 119 3.43 2.06 18.73
C ALA A 119 3.08 2.89 19.98
N ALA A 120 2.49 4.08 19.80
CA ALA A 120 2.00 4.87 20.93
C ALA A 120 0.87 4.18 21.72
N GLN A 121 0.17 3.21 21.11
CA GLN A 121 -0.95 2.47 21.71
C GLN A 121 -0.64 0.99 22.00
N TRP A 122 0.50 0.49 21.52
CA TRP A 122 1.02 -0.85 21.79
C TRP A 122 2.33 -0.74 22.60
N PRO A 123 2.27 -0.77 23.94
CA PRO A 123 3.41 -0.45 24.81
C PRO A 123 4.64 -1.34 24.63
N ASP A 124 4.41 -2.61 24.29
CA ASP A 124 5.46 -3.62 24.12
C ASP A 124 6.03 -3.66 22.69
N ALA A 125 5.61 -2.74 21.82
CA ALA A 125 6.14 -2.61 20.46
C ALA A 125 7.41 -1.76 20.41
N LYS A 126 8.38 -2.22 19.61
CA LYS A 126 9.54 -1.41 19.18
C LYS A 126 9.35 -0.98 17.73
N VAL A 127 9.65 0.27 17.41
CA VAL A 127 9.67 0.74 16.02
C VAL A 127 11.11 0.81 15.53
N VAL A 128 11.40 0.09 14.45
CA VAL A 128 12.66 0.20 13.71
C VAL A 128 12.39 0.94 12.41
N THR A 129 12.86 2.18 12.34
CA THR A 129 12.80 2.96 11.09
C THR A 129 14.05 2.71 10.26
N VAL A 130 13.86 2.32 9.00
CA VAL A 130 14.93 2.05 8.04
C VAL A 130 15.16 3.29 7.18
N PRO A 131 16.29 4.01 7.30
CA PRO A 131 16.46 5.33 6.69
C PRO A 131 16.41 5.35 5.16
N SER A 132 16.93 4.32 4.50
CA SER A 132 17.07 4.30 3.03
C SER A 132 16.14 3.26 2.38
N ALA A 133 14.90 3.17 2.87
CA ALA A 133 13.90 2.22 2.37
C ALA A 133 12.52 2.86 2.17
N GLY A 134 11.78 2.29 1.22
CA GLY A 134 10.37 2.57 0.96
C GLY A 134 9.47 1.51 1.59
N HIS A 135 8.48 1.06 0.82
CA HIS A 135 7.45 0.12 1.26
C HIS A 135 7.86 -1.35 1.14
N LEU A 136 8.74 -1.66 0.19
CA LEU A 136 8.97 -3.03 -0.24
C LEU A 136 9.79 -3.83 0.78
N LEU A 137 9.31 -5.03 1.12
CA LEU A 137 10.09 -6.02 1.90
C LEU A 137 11.45 -6.30 1.26
N GLY A 138 11.53 -6.27 -0.07
CA GLY A 138 12.74 -6.50 -0.84
C GLY A 138 13.81 -5.41 -0.71
N ASP A 139 13.51 -4.26 -0.09
CA ASP A 139 14.54 -3.28 0.25
C ASP A 139 15.53 -3.93 1.24
N PRO A 140 16.85 -3.94 0.96
CA PRO A 140 17.82 -4.69 1.77
C PRO A 140 17.75 -4.35 3.27
N GLY A 141 17.62 -3.06 3.59
CA GLY A 141 17.51 -2.60 4.98
C GLY A 141 16.23 -3.06 5.68
N ILE A 142 15.10 -3.19 4.96
CA ILE A 142 13.85 -3.73 5.51
C ILE A 142 14.01 -5.22 5.76
N THR A 143 14.51 -5.96 4.77
CA THR A 143 14.76 -7.41 4.91
C THR A 143 15.67 -7.70 6.11
N ASP A 144 16.77 -6.97 6.27
CA ASP A 144 17.72 -7.18 7.36
C ASP A 144 17.11 -6.84 8.72
N ALA A 145 16.36 -5.73 8.81
CA ALA A 145 15.64 -5.36 10.02
C ALA A 145 14.57 -6.39 10.42
N VAL A 146 13.82 -6.95 9.45
CA VAL A 146 12.84 -8.01 9.70
C VAL A 146 13.52 -9.29 10.19
N LYS A 147 14.64 -9.69 9.59
CA LYS A 147 15.40 -10.86 10.07
C LYS A 147 15.91 -10.67 11.49
N ALA A 148 16.45 -9.50 11.80
CA ALA A 148 16.89 -9.16 13.15
C ALA A 148 15.73 -9.19 14.16
N ALA A 149 14.58 -8.61 13.79
CA ALA A 149 13.38 -8.63 14.61
C ALA A 149 12.87 -10.04 14.91
N ILE A 150 12.86 -10.93 13.91
CA ILE A 150 12.49 -12.34 14.10
C ILE A 150 13.44 -13.01 15.08
N ALA A 151 14.76 -12.84 14.90
CA ALA A 151 15.76 -13.43 15.79
C ALA A 151 15.72 -12.89 17.23
N GLU A 152 15.22 -11.66 17.44
CA GLU A 152 15.01 -11.09 18.78
C GLU A 152 13.79 -11.68 19.50
N LEU A 153 12.75 -12.06 18.76
CA LEU A 153 11.46 -12.50 19.30
C LEU A 153 11.33 -14.02 19.46
N THR A 154 12.27 -14.82 18.93
CA THR A 154 12.32 -16.28 19.02
C THR A 154 13.45 -16.76 19.90
#